data_AF-A0A519N7I3-F1
#
_entry.id   AF-A0A519N7I3-F1
#
_cell.length_a   1.000
_cell.length_b   1.000
_cell.length_c   1.000
_cell.angle_alpha   90.00
_cell.angle_beta   90.00
_cell.angle_gamma   90.00
#
_symmetry.space_group_name_H-M   'P 1'
#
loop_
_entity.id
_entity.type
_entity.pdbx_description
1 polymer ?
#
loop_
_entity_poly.entity_id
_entity_poly.type
_entity_poly.pdbx_seq_one_letter_code
_entity_poly.pdbx_strand_id
1 'polypeptide(L)'
;MKKLLYLFAIAGMTTLAACDGDTGPQGAPGPEAQVYETNPVDFTAAGNYGVFYNFPSGALLSSDHVLVYRLSAVDNGVDVWKPLPETFYFNDGTLDFMYGFDHTQYDVNIYMEGFDLGAINGDFRLGQIFRIVSIPGTFSGKNAVKVDLNNYDAVIKAYNIDESKMKSITLQAKTKA
;
A
#
# COMPACT_ATOMS: atom_id res chain seq x y z
N MET A 1 41.62 72.67 -4.44
CA MET A 1 40.81 71.73 -3.64
C MET A 1 39.73 71.09 -4.50
N LYS A 2 39.84 69.77 -4.70
CA LYS A 2 38.76 68.76 -4.80
C LYS A 2 37.52 69.09 -5.66
N LYS A 3 37.56 68.91 -6.99
CA LYS A 3 36.33 68.72 -7.79
C LYS A 3 36.43 67.71 -8.95
N LEU A 4 37.46 66.86 -9.00
CA LEU A 4 37.61 65.82 -10.04
C LEU A 4 37.25 64.39 -9.58
N LEU A 5 36.53 64.23 -8.47
CA LEU A 5 36.20 62.93 -7.89
C LEU A 5 34.83 62.36 -8.30
N TYR A 6 34.10 62.99 -9.23
CA TYR A 6 32.73 62.58 -9.59
C TYR A 6 32.58 61.84 -10.92
N LEU A 7 33.68 61.34 -11.52
CA LEU A 7 33.64 60.68 -12.83
C LEU A 7 33.86 59.16 -12.81
N PHE A 8 34.05 58.55 -11.63
CA PHE A 8 34.23 57.09 -11.51
C PHE A 8 33.06 56.34 -10.85
N ALA A 9 31.95 57.01 -10.53
CA ALA A 9 30.83 56.39 -9.79
C ALA A 9 29.72 55.78 -10.68
N ILE A 10 29.82 55.84 -12.01
CA ILE A 10 28.71 55.46 -12.92
C ILE A 10 29.03 54.21 -13.78
N ALA A 11 30.25 53.67 -13.72
CA ALA A 11 30.70 52.59 -14.60
C ALA A 11 30.83 51.22 -13.92
N GLY A 12 29.90 50.83 -13.06
CA GLY A 12 30.01 49.57 -12.31
C GLY A 12 28.71 48.85 -11.98
N MET A 13 27.60 49.17 -12.65
CA MET A 13 26.26 48.69 -12.24
C MET A 13 25.51 47.90 -13.31
N THR A 14 26.19 47.40 -14.34
CA THR A 14 25.53 46.68 -15.44
C THR A 14 26.29 45.40 -15.82
N THR A 15 26.22 44.33 -15.01
CA THR A 15 26.41 42.95 -15.52
C THR A 15 25.95 41.81 -14.60
N LEU A 16 25.42 42.04 -13.40
CA LEU A 16 24.82 40.93 -12.62
C LEU A 16 23.36 40.70 -13.07
N ALA A 17 23.15 40.46 -14.37
CA ALA A 17 22.01 39.67 -14.80
C ALA A 17 22.32 38.23 -14.35
N ALA A 18 21.94 37.92 -13.11
CA ALA A 18 21.78 36.53 -12.73
C ALA A 18 20.73 35.97 -13.70
N CYS A 19 21.18 35.23 -14.70
CA CYS A 19 20.32 34.25 -15.33
C CYS A 19 19.93 33.32 -14.19
N ASP A 20 18.75 33.52 -13.61
CA ASP A 20 18.00 32.42 -13.04
C ASP A 20 17.86 31.44 -14.21
N GLY A 21 18.79 30.50 -14.30
CA GLY A 21 18.76 29.46 -15.30
C GLY A 21 17.41 28.77 -15.17
N ASP A 22 16.74 28.57 -16.30
CA ASP A 22 15.45 27.91 -16.36
C ASP A 22 15.44 26.73 -15.40
N THR A 23 14.47 26.74 -14.48
CA THR A 23 14.33 25.65 -13.52
C THR A 23 14.23 24.37 -14.34
N GLY A 24 15.16 23.43 -14.11
CA GLY A 24 15.22 22.20 -14.88
C GLY A 24 13.85 21.50 -14.88
N PRO A 25 13.54 20.71 -15.93
CA PRO A 25 12.26 20.00 -16.00
C PRO A 25 12.02 19.25 -14.69
N GLN A 26 10.78 19.34 -14.18
CA GLN A 26 10.39 18.63 -12.96
C GLN A 26 10.74 17.15 -13.12
N GLY A 27 11.47 16.60 -12.13
CA GLY A 27 11.86 15.20 -12.13
C GLY A 27 10.65 14.27 -12.20
N ALA A 28 10.88 13.00 -12.54
CA ALA A 28 9.83 11.99 -12.55
C ALA A 28 9.10 11.95 -11.18
N PRO A 29 7.78 11.70 -11.16
CA PRO A 29 7.06 11.47 -9.91
C PRO A 29 7.77 10.43 -9.06
N GLY A 30 7.89 10.70 -7.76
CA GLY A 30 8.50 9.75 -6.82
C GLY A 30 7.67 8.48 -6.67
N PRO A 31 8.20 7.45 -5.99
CA PRO A 31 7.42 6.25 -5.67
C PRO A 31 6.14 6.60 -4.90
N GLU A 32 5.00 6.11 -5.37
CA GLU A 32 3.68 6.33 -4.75
C GLU A 32 3.19 5.03 -4.09
N ALA A 33 2.58 5.14 -2.91
CA ALA A 33 1.86 4.03 -2.31
C ALA A 33 0.58 3.73 -3.10
N GLN A 34 0.21 2.45 -3.20
CA GLN A 34 -0.90 1.99 -4.05
C GLN A 34 -1.80 1.00 -3.30
N VAL A 35 -3.06 0.94 -3.69
CA VAL A 35 -4.04 -0.03 -3.19
C VAL A 35 -4.56 -0.86 -4.34
N TYR A 36 -4.56 -2.17 -4.13
CA TYR A 36 -5.22 -3.15 -4.97
C TYR A 36 -6.42 -3.71 -4.20
N GLU A 37 -7.62 -3.61 -4.75
CA GLU A 37 -8.82 -4.24 -4.19
C GLU A 37 -9.16 -5.48 -4.99
N THR A 38 -9.47 -6.58 -4.30
CA THR A 38 -9.76 -7.83 -4.95
C THR A 38 -11.21 -7.87 -5.42
N ASN A 39 -11.46 -8.45 -6.58
CA ASN A 39 -12.76 -9.05 -6.85
C ASN A 39 -13.11 -10.09 -5.75
N PRO A 40 -14.39 -10.39 -5.52
CA PRO A 40 -14.80 -11.40 -4.55
C PRO A 40 -14.03 -12.71 -4.77
N VAL A 41 -13.45 -13.25 -3.71
CA VAL A 41 -12.60 -14.44 -3.75
C VAL A 41 -13.11 -15.54 -2.83
N ASP A 42 -12.99 -16.78 -3.32
CA ASP A 42 -13.42 -17.98 -2.61
C ASP A 42 -12.22 -18.81 -2.14
N PHE A 43 -12.18 -19.10 -0.84
CA PHE A 43 -11.26 -20.03 -0.21
C PHE A 43 -11.87 -21.44 -0.24
N THR A 44 -11.44 -22.24 -1.21
CA THR A 44 -11.95 -23.59 -1.44
C THR A 44 -10.85 -24.64 -1.33
N ALA A 45 -11.25 -25.90 -1.15
CA ALA A 45 -10.33 -27.03 -1.13
C ALA A 45 -9.48 -27.15 -2.41
N ALA A 46 -9.99 -26.71 -3.57
CA ALA A 46 -9.27 -26.74 -4.83
C ALA A 46 -8.01 -25.85 -4.82
N GLY A 47 -8.07 -24.71 -4.12
CA GLY A 47 -6.94 -23.81 -3.90
C GLY A 47 -6.20 -24.08 -2.59
N ASN A 48 -6.46 -25.20 -1.92
CA ASN A 48 -5.97 -25.45 -0.56
C ASN A 48 -6.26 -24.29 0.41
N TYR A 49 -7.44 -23.68 0.28
CA TYR A 49 -7.84 -22.48 1.02
C TYR A 49 -6.80 -21.34 0.96
N GLY A 50 -6.12 -21.21 -0.17
CA GLY A 50 -5.16 -20.15 -0.45
C GLY A 50 -5.37 -19.56 -1.85
N VAL A 51 -5.09 -18.27 -1.95
CA VAL A 51 -5.20 -17.49 -3.18
C VAL A 51 -4.02 -16.55 -3.30
N PHE A 52 -3.59 -16.27 -4.51
CA PHE A 52 -2.42 -15.44 -4.74
C PHE A 52 -2.60 -14.48 -5.91
N TYR A 53 -1.78 -13.44 -5.93
CA TYR A 53 -1.67 -12.51 -7.05
C TYR A 53 -0.22 -12.24 -7.35
N ASN A 54 0.14 -12.35 -8.63
CA ASN A 54 1.44 -11.92 -9.13
C ASN A 54 1.36 -10.44 -9.49
N PHE A 55 2.19 -9.63 -8.85
CA PHE A 55 2.33 -8.23 -9.19
C PHE A 55 2.94 -8.08 -10.60
N PRO A 56 2.57 -7.03 -11.35
CA PRO A 56 3.25 -6.71 -12.59
C PRO A 56 4.76 -6.53 -12.37
N SER A 57 5.57 -6.90 -13.36
CA SER A 57 7.03 -6.77 -13.27
C SER A 57 7.44 -5.33 -12.92
N GLY A 58 8.24 -5.18 -11.85
CA GLY A 58 8.70 -3.88 -11.36
C GLY A 58 7.66 -3.07 -10.59
N ALA A 59 6.49 -3.63 -10.27
CA ALA A 59 5.48 -2.93 -9.48
C ALA A 59 5.90 -2.72 -8.02
N LEU A 60 6.71 -3.63 -7.47
CA LEU A 60 7.27 -3.56 -6.12
C LEU A 60 8.78 -3.73 -6.17
N LEU A 61 9.46 -3.08 -5.23
CA LEU A 61 10.85 -3.30 -4.88
C LEU A 61 10.96 -4.18 -3.64
N SER A 62 12.12 -4.81 -3.44
CA SER A 62 12.40 -5.61 -2.23
C SER A 62 12.38 -4.81 -0.94
N SER A 63 12.49 -3.48 -1.03
CA SER A 63 12.37 -2.56 0.10
C SER A 63 10.92 -2.22 0.47
N ASP A 64 9.97 -2.54 -0.41
CA ASP A 64 8.58 -2.12 -0.24
C ASP A 64 7.86 -3.00 0.77
N HIS A 65 6.93 -2.40 1.50
CA HIS A 65 6.10 -3.07 2.47
C HIS A 65 4.72 -3.38 1.88
N VAL A 66 4.18 -4.55 2.19
CA VAL A 66 2.82 -4.94 1.80
C VAL A 66 1.97 -5.14 3.05
N LEU A 67 0.80 -4.52 3.07
CA LEU A 67 -0.23 -4.71 4.09
C LEU A 67 -1.47 -5.32 3.43
N VAL A 68 -2.21 -6.14 4.16
CA VAL A 68 -3.46 -6.73 3.68
C VAL A 68 -4.56 -6.47 4.70
N TYR A 69 -5.71 -6.02 4.20
CA TYR A 69 -6.93 -5.81 4.97
C TYR A 69 -8.09 -6.60 4.36
N ARG A 70 -8.94 -7.19 5.19
CA ARG A 70 -10.18 -7.88 4.78
C ARG A 70 -11.38 -6.97 5.02
N LEU A 71 -12.32 -6.96 4.08
CA LEU A 71 -13.63 -6.36 4.30
C LEU A 71 -14.40 -7.23 5.29
N SER A 72 -14.48 -6.77 6.53
CA SER A 72 -15.04 -7.56 7.63
C SER A 72 -16.54 -7.34 7.83
N ALA A 73 -17.04 -6.16 7.51
CA ALA A 73 -18.43 -5.76 7.61
C ALA A 73 -18.68 -4.49 6.79
N VAL A 74 -19.96 -4.16 6.61
CA VAL A 74 -20.42 -2.84 6.16
C VAL A 74 -21.33 -2.31 7.25
N ASP A 75 -20.96 -1.21 7.91
CA ASP A 75 -21.73 -0.57 8.97
C ASP A 75 -22.26 0.79 8.49
N ASN A 76 -23.58 0.95 8.45
CA ASN A 76 -24.26 2.15 7.95
C ASN A 76 -23.78 2.60 6.55
N GLY A 77 -23.46 1.64 5.67
CA GLY A 77 -22.96 1.91 4.32
C GLY A 77 -21.46 2.26 4.26
N VAL A 78 -20.74 2.09 5.37
CA VAL A 78 -19.29 2.30 5.46
C VAL A 78 -18.58 0.96 5.62
N ASP A 79 -17.60 0.71 4.76
CA ASP A 79 -16.80 -0.50 4.79
C ASP A 79 -15.90 -0.56 6.04
N VAL A 80 -15.86 -1.72 6.69
CA VAL A 80 -15.04 -1.95 7.88
C VAL A 80 -13.90 -2.88 7.54
N TRP A 81 -12.70 -2.31 7.40
CA TRP A 81 -11.47 -3.02 7.04
C TRP A 81 -10.72 -3.52 8.27
N LYS A 82 -10.37 -4.81 8.28
CA LYS A 82 -9.54 -5.42 9.34
C LYS A 82 -8.19 -5.88 8.80
N PRO A 83 -7.08 -5.60 9.49
CA PRO A 83 -5.77 -6.04 9.07
C PRO A 83 -5.63 -7.56 9.20
N LEU A 84 -4.81 -8.16 8.35
CA LEU A 84 -4.33 -9.53 8.55
C LEU A 84 -3.02 -9.52 9.34
N PRO A 85 -2.74 -10.55 10.18
CA PRO A 85 -3.58 -11.74 10.37
C PRO A 85 -4.84 -11.46 11.21
N GLU A 86 -5.91 -12.19 10.92
CA GLU A 86 -7.16 -12.17 11.70
C GLU A 86 -7.46 -13.59 12.19
N THR A 87 -7.72 -13.74 13.49
CA THR A 87 -7.93 -15.04 14.15
C THR A 87 -9.36 -15.17 14.66
N PHE A 88 -9.91 -16.38 14.55
CA PHE A 88 -11.25 -16.75 15.01
C PHE A 88 -11.14 -17.91 15.97
N TYR A 89 -11.89 -17.83 17.08
CA TYR A 89 -11.82 -18.78 18.18
C TYR A 89 -13.19 -19.37 18.45
N PHE A 90 -13.20 -20.63 18.89
CA PHE A 90 -14.37 -21.23 19.52
C PHE A 90 -14.66 -20.57 20.87
N ASN A 91 -15.86 -20.81 21.40
CA ASN A 91 -16.28 -20.29 22.70
C ASN A 91 -15.39 -20.77 23.87
N ASP A 92 -14.68 -21.89 23.70
CA ASP A 92 -13.73 -22.42 24.70
C ASP A 92 -12.33 -21.78 24.61
N GLY A 93 -12.12 -20.86 23.66
CA GLY A 93 -10.85 -20.16 23.43
C GLY A 93 -9.87 -20.92 22.52
N THR A 94 -10.24 -22.08 21.99
CA THR A 94 -9.42 -22.80 21.00
C THR A 94 -9.48 -22.07 19.66
N LEU A 95 -8.33 -21.96 18.97
CA LEU A 95 -8.29 -21.40 17.61
C LEU A 95 -9.11 -22.30 16.67
N ASP A 96 -10.09 -21.70 16.00
CA ASP A 96 -10.89 -22.36 14.97
C ASP A 96 -10.16 -22.24 13.62
N PHE A 97 -9.98 -21.00 13.15
CA PHE A 97 -9.22 -20.68 11.95
C PHE A 97 -8.65 -19.26 11.99
N MET A 98 -7.78 -18.94 11.04
CA MET A 98 -7.27 -17.59 10.80
C MET A 98 -7.18 -17.27 9.31
N TYR A 99 -7.15 -15.98 8.97
CA TYR A 99 -6.58 -15.51 7.71
C TYR A 99 -5.14 -15.05 7.93
N GLY A 100 -4.23 -15.55 7.11
CA GLY A 100 -2.85 -15.14 7.05
C GLY A 100 -2.49 -14.63 5.65
N PHE A 101 -1.34 -13.96 5.57
CA PHE A 101 -0.74 -13.64 4.29
C PHE A 101 0.78 -13.71 4.36
N ASP A 102 1.39 -13.92 3.20
CA ASP A 102 2.82 -13.73 2.96
C ASP A 102 2.98 -12.99 1.63
N HIS A 103 4.15 -12.38 1.41
CA HIS A 103 4.41 -11.68 0.16
C HIS A 103 5.89 -11.70 -0.19
N THR A 104 6.16 -11.53 -1.48
CA THR A 104 7.46 -11.17 -2.02
C THR A 104 7.32 -9.84 -2.77
N GLN A 105 8.36 -9.39 -3.46
CA GLN A 105 8.24 -8.30 -4.44
C GLN A 105 7.49 -8.73 -5.72
N TYR A 106 7.23 -10.03 -5.89
CA TYR A 106 6.62 -10.60 -7.08
C TYR A 106 5.17 -11.01 -6.86
N ASP A 107 4.81 -11.39 -5.65
CA ASP A 107 3.49 -11.93 -5.33
C ASP A 107 3.03 -11.60 -3.92
N VAL A 108 1.71 -11.74 -3.72
CA VAL A 108 1.08 -11.82 -2.40
C VAL A 108 0.22 -13.08 -2.36
N ASN A 109 0.32 -13.83 -1.28
CA ASN A 109 -0.46 -15.03 -1.00
C ASN A 109 -1.31 -14.78 0.25
N ILE A 110 -2.62 -14.96 0.15
CA ILE A 110 -3.58 -14.85 1.25
C ILE A 110 -4.21 -16.23 1.44
N TYR A 111 -4.29 -16.70 2.68
CA TYR A 111 -4.73 -18.06 2.97
C TYR A 111 -5.49 -18.15 4.28
N MET A 112 -6.31 -19.21 4.39
CA MET A 112 -6.88 -19.64 5.65
C MET A 112 -6.05 -20.77 6.24
N GLU A 113 -5.89 -20.77 7.56
CA GLU A 113 -5.27 -21.85 8.32
C GLU A 113 -6.20 -22.25 9.47
N GLY A 114 -6.39 -23.55 9.69
CA GLY A 114 -7.33 -24.09 10.68
C GLY A 114 -7.42 -25.62 10.59
N PHE A 115 -8.18 -26.23 11.49
CA PHE A 115 -8.28 -27.70 11.57
C PHE A 115 -9.18 -28.30 10.49
N ASP A 116 -10.44 -27.86 10.40
CA ASP A 116 -11.40 -28.29 9.37
C ASP A 116 -11.96 -27.09 8.61
N LEU A 117 -11.15 -26.57 7.68
CA LEU A 117 -11.53 -25.44 6.84
C LEU A 117 -12.75 -25.73 5.95
N GLY A 118 -13.07 -27.01 5.69
CA GLY A 118 -14.27 -27.37 4.91
C GLY A 118 -15.57 -27.14 5.67
N ALA A 119 -15.52 -27.24 7.00
CA ALA A 119 -16.65 -27.04 7.89
C ALA A 119 -16.92 -25.57 8.25
N ILE A 120 -15.97 -24.67 8.00
CA ILE A 120 -16.13 -23.23 8.26
C ILE A 120 -17.33 -22.68 7.46
N ASN A 121 -18.08 -21.75 8.06
CA ASN A 121 -19.21 -21.10 7.40
C ASN A 121 -18.76 -20.46 6.05
N GLY A 122 -19.60 -20.62 5.03
CA GLY A 122 -19.44 -19.99 3.72
C GLY A 122 -19.25 -18.48 3.79
N ASP A 123 -19.82 -17.79 4.78
CA ASP A 123 -19.67 -16.33 4.98
C ASP A 123 -18.22 -15.90 5.25
N PHE A 124 -17.37 -16.81 5.73
CA PHE A 124 -15.93 -16.58 5.89
C PHE A 124 -15.14 -17.12 4.70
N ARG A 125 -15.67 -18.09 3.96
CA ARG A 125 -14.91 -18.73 2.87
C ARG A 125 -15.17 -18.13 1.51
N LEU A 126 -16.36 -17.63 1.26
CA LEU A 126 -16.83 -17.29 -0.08
C LEU A 126 -17.04 -15.78 -0.20
N GLY A 127 -16.78 -15.26 -1.39
CA GLY A 127 -17.01 -13.85 -1.72
C GLY A 127 -16.25 -12.86 -0.85
N GLN A 128 -15.10 -13.25 -0.30
CA GLN A 128 -14.30 -12.34 0.54
C GLN A 128 -13.67 -11.24 -0.31
N ILE A 129 -13.48 -10.07 0.25
CA ILE A 129 -12.85 -8.93 -0.42
C ILE A 129 -11.66 -8.47 0.43
N PHE A 130 -10.54 -8.19 -0.24
CA PHE A 130 -9.32 -7.72 0.40
C PHE A 130 -8.80 -6.45 -0.27
N ARG A 131 -8.12 -5.62 0.52
CA ARG A 131 -7.28 -4.53 0.06
C ARG A 131 -5.83 -4.86 0.36
N ILE A 132 -5.00 -4.86 -0.66
CA ILE A 132 -3.55 -5.02 -0.58
C ILE A 132 -2.91 -3.65 -0.79
N VAL A 133 -2.22 -3.14 0.23
CA VAL A 133 -1.56 -1.84 0.21
C VAL A 133 -0.07 -2.03 0.03
N SER A 134 0.51 -1.45 -1.02
CA SER A 134 1.95 -1.40 -1.22
C SER A 134 2.50 -0.05 -0.82
N ILE A 135 3.46 -0.03 0.10
CA ILE A 135 4.11 1.18 0.61
C ILE A 135 5.58 1.15 0.20
N PRO A 136 6.04 2.10 -0.65
CA PRO A 136 7.44 2.19 -1.03
C PRO A 136 8.39 2.28 0.18
N GLY A 137 9.49 1.53 0.14
CA GLY A 137 10.46 1.51 1.25
C GLY A 137 11.14 2.86 1.53
N THR A 138 11.09 3.79 0.57
CA THR A 138 11.57 5.17 0.73
C THR A 138 10.80 5.95 1.81
N PHE A 139 9.61 5.51 2.21
CA PHE A 139 8.83 6.11 3.30
C PHE A 139 9.30 5.71 4.70
N SER A 140 10.20 4.73 4.84
CA SER A 140 10.66 4.17 6.13
C SER A 140 11.88 4.89 6.74
N GLY A 141 12.16 6.13 6.34
CA GLY A 141 13.34 6.91 6.76
C GLY A 141 13.27 7.53 8.17
N LYS A 142 14.30 8.30 8.56
CA LYS A 142 14.42 8.94 9.90
C LYS A 142 13.29 9.91 10.27
N ASN A 143 12.45 10.30 9.31
CA ASN A 143 11.26 11.13 9.50
C ASN A 143 9.97 10.36 9.15
N ALA A 144 10.00 9.03 9.19
CA ALA A 144 8.84 8.20 8.92
C ALA A 144 7.71 8.58 9.87
N VAL A 145 6.53 8.83 9.29
CA VAL A 145 5.32 9.08 10.07
C VAL A 145 5.04 7.83 10.90
N LYS A 146 4.79 8.01 12.20
CA LYS A 146 4.29 6.90 13.02
C LYS A 146 2.84 6.64 12.62
N VAL A 147 2.62 5.55 11.90
CA VAL A 147 1.30 5.14 11.39
C VAL A 147 0.82 3.92 12.15
N ASP A 148 -0.46 3.88 12.51
CA ASP A 148 -1.10 2.66 12.97
C ASP A 148 -1.46 1.80 11.75
N LEU A 149 -0.61 0.81 11.47
CA LEU A 149 -0.80 -0.10 10.34
C LEU A 149 -2.00 -1.03 10.52
N ASN A 150 -2.61 -1.09 11.70
CA ASN A 150 -3.84 -1.87 11.93
C ASN A 150 -5.10 -1.12 11.50
N ASN A 151 -4.99 0.17 11.16
CA ASN A 151 -6.09 1.00 10.74
C ASN A 151 -5.90 1.42 9.28
N TYR A 152 -6.74 0.89 8.39
CA TYR A 152 -6.69 1.18 6.96
C TYR A 152 -6.74 2.68 6.66
N ASP A 153 -7.70 3.41 7.26
CA ASP A 153 -7.87 4.84 7.03
C ASP A 153 -6.66 5.66 7.50
N ALA A 154 -6.01 5.21 8.60
CA ALA A 154 -4.77 5.82 9.07
C ALA A 154 -3.63 5.64 8.07
N VAL A 155 -3.54 4.48 7.41
CA VAL A 155 -2.56 4.20 6.36
C VAL A 155 -2.83 5.06 5.12
N ILE A 156 -4.07 5.09 4.63
CA ILE A 156 -4.45 5.92 3.46
C ILE A 156 -4.08 7.38 3.69
N LYS A 157 -4.44 7.92 4.86
CA LYS A 157 -4.13 9.30 5.24
C LYS A 157 -2.64 9.56 5.36
N ALA A 158 -1.89 8.67 6.02
CA ALA A 158 -0.48 8.90 6.30
C ALA A 158 0.40 8.87 5.05
N TYR A 159 0.07 8.02 4.09
CA TYR A 159 0.81 7.90 2.83
C TYR A 159 0.18 8.68 1.67
N ASN A 160 -0.85 9.49 1.96
CA ASN A 160 -1.57 10.31 0.98
C ASN A 160 -1.97 9.50 -0.26
N ILE A 161 -2.55 8.32 -0.02
CA ILE A 161 -2.97 7.41 -1.07
C ILE A 161 -4.23 7.95 -1.73
N ASP A 162 -4.20 8.08 -3.05
CA ASP A 162 -5.35 8.45 -3.85
C ASP A 162 -6.17 7.20 -4.20
N GLU A 163 -7.21 6.94 -3.42
CA GLU A 163 -8.11 5.79 -3.62
C GLU A 163 -8.85 5.84 -4.96
N SER A 164 -8.93 6.98 -5.65
CA SER A 164 -9.50 7.04 -7.00
C SER A 164 -8.63 6.31 -8.05
N LYS A 165 -7.36 6.05 -7.72
CA LYS A 165 -6.41 5.26 -8.53
C LYS A 165 -6.33 3.79 -8.11
N MET A 166 -7.21 3.35 -7.20
CA MET A 166 -7.25 1.97 -6.73
C MET A 166 -7.46 1.00 -7.90
N LYS A 167 -6.72 -0.11 -7.88
CA LYS A 167 -6.75 -1.12 -8.95
C LYS A 167 -7.57 -2.32 -8.51
N SER A 168 -8.57 -2.70 -9.30
CA SER A 168 -9.26 -3.97 -9.12
C SER A 168 -8.42 -5.13 -9.66
N ILE A 169 -8.25 -6.18 -8.88
CA ILE A 169 -7.47 -7.38 -9.24
C ILE A 169 -8.26 -8.66 -9.01
N THR A 170 -7.95 -9.70 -9.77
CA THR A 170 -8.49 -11.06 -9.53
C THR A 170 -7.39 -11.94 -8.97
N LEU A 171 -7.63 -12.51 -7.80
CA LEU A 171 -6.73 -13.50 -7.21
C LEU A 171 -6.93 -14.87 -7.86
N GLN A 172 -5.85 -15.65 -7.92
CA GLN A 172 -5.83 -17.00 -8.47
C GLN A 172 -5.81 -18.01 -7.32
N ALA A 173 -6.52 -19.13 -7.47
CA ALA A 173 -6.44 -20.23 -6.51
C ALA A 173 -5.02 -20.80 -6.47
N LYS A 174 -4.50 -21.08 -5.27
CA LYS A 174 -3.20 -21.71 -5.09
C LYS A 174 -3.29 -23.18 -5.54
N THR A 175 -3.01 -23.44 -6.81
CA THR A 175 -2.91 -24.82 -7.30
C THR A 175 -1.75 -25.52 -6.62
N LYS A 176 -1.95 -26.80 -6.25
CA LYS A 176 -0.88 -27.66 -5.74
C LYS A 176 0.32 -27.62 -6.69
N ALA A 177 1.49 -27.25 -6.18
CA ALA A 177 2.76 -27.55 -6.83
C ALA A 177 3.01 -29.07 -6.80
#